data_AF-A0A485AN01-F1
#
_entry.id   AF-A0A485AN01-F1
#
_cell.length_a   1.000
_cell.length_b   1.000
_cell.length_c   1.000
_cell.angle_alpha   90.00
_cell.angle_beta   90.00
_cell.angle_gamma   90.00
#
_symmetry.space_group_name_H-M   'P 1'
#
loop_
_entity.id
_entity.type
_entity.pdbx_description
1 polymer ?
#
loop_
_entity_poly.entity_id
_entity_poly.type
_entity_poly.pdbx_seq_one_letter_code
_entity_poly.pdbx_strand_id
1 'polypeptide(L)'
;MRNSSSPPCSRRSLKLRRGETGQLPPPIEDMSKFWSPSEKYGVDQALGMSLVGDKEKVRHGLESVLRETQADEIMVNGQIFDHQARLHSFDLAMDVKKALLG
;
A
#
# COMPACT_ATOMS: atom_id res chain seq x y z
N MET A 1 -9.03 -6.53 -6.33
CA MET A 1 -8.33 -5.35 -6.89
C MET A 1 -9.39 -4.43 -7.50
N ARG A 2 -9.70 -3.28 -6.88
CA ARG A 2 -10.61 -2.28 -7.46
C ARG A 2 -9.77 -1.11 -7.99
N ASN A 3 -10.06 -0.71 -9.20
CA ASN A 3 -9.30 0.25 -10.02
C ASN A 3 -9.59 1.70 -9.61
N SER A 4 -9.44 2.02 -8.33
CA SER A 4 -9.50 3.41 -7.85
C SER A 4 -8.18 4.10 -8.19
N SER A 5 -8.24 5.29 -8.79
CA SER A 5 -7.11 6.10 -9.30
C SER A 5 -6.07 6.46 -8.23
N SER A 6 -6.26 6.07 -6.97
CA SER A 6 -5.33 6.24 -5.87
C SER A 6 -5.46 5.09 -4.87
N PRO A 7 -4.35 4.62 -4.28
CA PRO A 7 -4.38 3.48 -3.37
C PRO A 7 -5.16 3.83 -2.08
N PRO A 8 -5.87 2.87 -1.48
CA PRO A 8 -6.73 3.11 -0.30
C PRO A 8 -5.97 3.67 0.92
N CYS A 9 -4.66 3.42 1.01
CA CYS A 9 -3.80 3.96 2.06
C CYS A 9 -3.57 5.49 1.93
N SER A 10 -3.75 6.09 0.75
CA SER A 10 -3.56 7.53 0.50
C SER A 10 -4.42 8.40 1.41
N ARG A 11 -5.68 8.01 1.63
CA ARG A 11 -6.62 8.77 2.47
C ARG A 11 -6.23 8.76 3.95
N ARG A 12 -5.70 7.63 4.44
CA ARG A 12 -5.23 7.50 5.82
C ARG A 12 -3.97 8.34 6.06
N SER A 13 -3.00 8.28 5.14
CA SER A 13 -1.78 9.10 5.21
C SER A 13 -2.09 10.59 5.22
N LEU A 14 -3.05 11.03 4.40
CA LEU A 14 -3.50 12.42 4.38
C LEU A 14 -4.12 12.85 5.72
N LYS A 15 -5.03 12.05 6.28
CA LYS A 15 -5.64 12.34 7.60
C LYS A 15 -4.62 12.42 8.72
N LEU A 16 -3.65 11.50 8.73
CA LEU A 16 -2.56 11.51 9.72
C LEU A 16 -1.73 12.80 9.63
N ARG A 17 -1.43 13.27 8.41
CA ARG A 17 -0.72 14.55 8.19
C ARG A 17 -1.53 15.76 8.66
N ARG A 18 -2.87 15.69 8.60
CA ARG A 18 -3.78 16.72 9.12
C ARG A 18 -4.02 16.63 10.64
N GLY A 19 -3.39 15.68 11.33
CA GLY A 19 -3.61 15.46 12.77
C GLY A 19 -4.90 14.71 13.11
N GLU A 20 -5.68 14.30 12.10
CA GLU A 20 -6.90 13.52 12.27
C GLU A 20 -6.56 12.04 12.47
N THR A 21 -6.26 11.67 13.72
CA THR A 21 -6.09 10.26 14.08
C THR A 21 -7.45 9.60 14.29
N GLY A 22 -7.62 8.39 13.75
CA GLY A 22 -8.90 7.69 13.80
C GLY A 22 -8.89 6.38 13.03
N GLN A 23 -10.07 5.77 12.91
CA GLN A 23 -10.25 4.53 12.15
C GLN A 23 -9.89 4.71 10.67
N LEU A 24 -9.48 3.62 10.04
CA LEU A 24 -9.20 3.60 8.60
C LEU A 24 -10.48 4.00 7.85
N PRO A 25 -10.50 5.12 7.11
CA PRO A 25 -11.69 5.51 6.39
C PRO A 25 -11.94 4.58 5.20
N PRO A 26 -13.19 4.46 4.72
CA PRO A 26 -13.47 3.72 3.50
C PRO A 26 -12.73 4.32 2.29
N PRO A 27 -12.37 3.50 1.29
CA PRO A 27 -11.80 4.00 0.06
C PRO A 27 -12.78 4.96 -0.62
N ILE A 28 -12.24 6.03 -1.20
CA ILE A 28 -13.00 6.94 -2.06
C ILE A 28 -12.53 6.77 -3.50
N GLU A 29 -13.42 6.96 -4.45
CA GLU A 29 -13.12 6.75 -5.88
C GLU A 29 -12.09 7.75 -6.40
N ASP A 30 -12.13 8.99 -5.90
CA ASP A 30 -11.31 10.09 -6.40
C ASP A 30 -10.68 10.91 -5.25
N MET A 31 -9.39 10.67 -5.01
CA MET A 31 -8.60 11.43 -4.05
C MET A 31 -8.28 12.85 -4.52
N SER A 32 -8.36 13.15 -5.83
CA SER A 32 -8.03 14.47 -6.37
C SER A 32 -8.94 15.59 -5.84
N LYS A 33 -10.16 15.23 -5.44
CA LYS A 33 -11.13 16.13 -4.80
C LYS A 33 -10.86 16.37 -3.31
N PHE A 34 -9.95 15.60 -2.71
CA PHE A 34 -9.76 15.57 -1.25
C PHE A 34 -8.41 16.15 -0.79
N TRP A 35 -7.42 16.19 -1.69
CA TRP A 35 -6.10 16.78 -1.44
C TRP A 35 -5.80 17.97 -2.36
N SER A 36 -4.97 18.88 -1.89
CA SER A 36 -4.26 19.84 -2.75
C SER A 36 -3.08 19.16 -3.47
N PRO A 37 -2.54 19.75 -4.56
CA PRO A 37 -1.34 19.22 -5.21
C PRO A 37 -0.15 19.04 -4.26
N SER A 38 0.03 19.96 -3.30
CA SER A 38 1.08 19.91 -2.28
C SER A 38 0.91 18.72 -1.34
N GLU A 39 -0.33 18.48 -0.89
CA GLU A 39 -0.67 17.33 -0.05
C GLU A 39 -0.52 16.00 -0.79
N LYS A 40 -0.92 15.96 -2.07
CA LYS A 40 -0.69 14.80 -2.95
C LYS A 40 0.79 14.44 -2.99
N TYR A 41 1.66 15.41 -3.26
CA TYR A 41 3.11 15.18 -3.28
C TYR A 41 3.62 14.61 -1.96
N GLY A 42 3.17 15.17 -0.82
CA GLY A 42 3.54 14.65 0.50
C GLY A 42 3.05 13.23 0.77
N VAL A 43 1.87 12.85 0.27
CA VAL A 43 1.35 11.48 0.38
C VAL A 43 2.10 10.54 -0.55
N ASP A 44 2.38 10.94 -1.79
CA ASP A 44 3.13 10.14 -2.77
C ASP A 44 4.55 9.84 -2.27
N GLN A 45 5.22 10.83 -1.66
CA GLN A 45 6.52 10.62 -1.01
C GLN A 45 6.44 9.63 0.15
N ALA A 46 5.39 9.71 1.00
CA ALA A 46 5.20 8.76 2.09
C ALA A 46 4.95 7.33 1.61
N LEU A 47 4.30 7.20 0.45
CA LEU A 47 3.93 5.94 -0.16
C LEU A 47 4.94 5.48 -1.21
N GLY A 48 6.10 6.16 -1.35
CA GLY A 48 7.08 5.88 -2.39
C GLY A 48 7.64 4.45 -2.38
N MET A 49 7.64 3.79 -1.22
CA MET A 49 8.03 2.39 -1.06
C MET A 49 6.85 1.43 -0.89
N SER A 50 5.61 1.91 -1.07
CA SER A 50 4.43 1.05 -0.96
C SER A 50 4.26 0.19 -2.21
N LEU A 51 4.27 -1.13 -2.02
CA LEU A 51 4.04 -2.10 -3.09
C LEU A 51 2.54 -2.27 -3.33
N VAL A 52 2.01 -1.56 -4.33
CA VAL A 52 0.60 -1.66 -4.73
C VAL A 52 0.49 -2.06 -6.20
N GLY A 53 -0.19 -3.18 -6.45
CA GLY A 53 -0.44 -3.68 -7.80
C GLY A 53 -0.85 -5.14 -7.81
N ASP A 54 -0.62 -5.76 -8.97
CA ASP A 54 -0.78 -7.20 -9.18
C ASP A 54 0.37 -8.02 -8.57
N LYS A 55 0.25 -9.34 -8.67
CA LYS A 55 1.20 -10.30 -8.11
C LYS A 55 2.63 -10.07 -8.65
N GLU A 56 2.77 -9.82 -9.95
CA GLU A 56 4.08 -9.62 -10.59
C GLU A 56 4.74 -8.33 -10.12
N LYS A 57 3.98 -7.23 -10.02
CA LYS A 57 4.51 -5.96 -9.53
C LYS A 57 4.94 -6.06 -8.06
N VAL A 58 4.17 -6.75 -7.23
CA VAL A 58 4.54 -7.00 -5.82
C VAL A 58 5.78 -7.88 -5.74
N ARG A 59 5.88 -8.92 -6.58
CA ARG A 59 7.08 -9.77 -6.67
C ARG A 59 8.33 -8.97 -7.01
N HIS A 60 8.31 -8.22 -8.10
CA HIS A 60 9.47 -7.42 -8.52
C HIS A 60 9.87 -6.39 -7.48
N GLY A 61 8.88 -5.74 -6.85
CA GLY A 61 9.14 -4.80 -5.77
C GLY A 61 9.78 -5.46 -4.56
N LEU A 62 9.29 -6.64 -4.16
CA LEU A 62 9.83 -7.40 -3.03
C LEU A 62 11.26 -7.89 -3.31
N GLU A 63 11.52 -8.37 -4.54
CA GLU A 63 12.87 -8.74 -4.98
C GLU A 63 13.84 -7.56 -4.94
N SER A 64 13.41 -6.36 -5.38
CA SER A 64 14.25 -5.16 -5.30
C SER A 64 14.55 -4.77 -3.86
N VAL A 65 13.54 -4.78 -2.98
CA VAL A 65 13.73 -4.48 -1.55
C VAL A 65 14.71 -5.47 -0.91
N LEU A 66 14.55 -6.77 -1.17
CA LEU A 66 15.45 -7.80 -0.65
C LEU A 66 16.89 -7.61 -1.15
N ARG A 67 17.08 -7.31 -2.44
CA ARG A 67 18.42 -7.06 -3.01
C ARG A 67 19.09 -5.82 -2.42
N GLU A 68 18.34 -4.74 -2.24
CA GLU A 68 18.87 -3.45 -1.77
C GLU A 68 19.12 -3.43 -0.26
N THR A 69 18.24 -4.06 0.52
CA THR A 69 18.30 -4.00 1.99
C THR A 69 19.01 -5.19 2.62
N GLN A 70 19.14 -6.31 1.90
CA GLN A 70 19.64 -7.59 2.42
C GLN A 70 18.93 -8.05 3.71
N ALA A 71 17.67 -7.66 3.89
CA ALA A 71 16.92 -7.94 5.11
C ALA A 71 16.59 -9.43 5.24
N ASP A 72 16.82 -9.98 6.44
CA ASP A 72 16.44 -11.36 6.79
C ASP A 72 14.94 -11.50 7.10
N GLU A 73 14.25 -10.39 7.41
CA GLU A 73 12.83 -10.34 7.71
C GLU A 73 12.13 -9.18 6.99
N ILE A 74 10.92 -9.43 6.49
CA ILE A 74 10.04 -8.40 5.92
C ILE A 74 8.70 -8.43 6.66
N MET A 75 8.38 -7.32 7.34
CA MET A 75 7.09 -7.10 7.97
C MET A 75 6.13 -6.39 7.01
N VAL A 76 5.03 -7.05 6.65
CA VAL A 76 4.03 -6.50 5.72
C VAL A 76 2.90 -5.83 6.48
N ASN A 77 2.61 -4.56 6.16
CA ASN A 77 1.46 -3.84 6.66
C ASN A 77 0.51 -3.46 5.52
N GLY A 78 -0.76 -3.83 5.64
CA GLY A 78 -1.82 -3.52 4.66
C GLY A 78 -2.94 -2.68 5.28
N GLN A 79 -2.94 -1.38 5.03
CA GLN A 79 -4.02 -0.48 5.43
C GLN A 79 -5.21 -0.58 4.46
N ILE A 80 -5.92 -1.70 4.51
CA ILE A 80 -7.07 -2.01 3.66
C ILE A 80 -8.34 -2.00 4.51
N PHE A 81 -9.34 -1.21 4.10
CA PHE A 81 -10.60 -1.02 4.84
C PHE A 81 -11.45 -2.30 4.89
N ASP A 82 -11.61 -2.97 3.75
CA ASP A 82 -12.37 -4.20 3.65
C ASP A 82 -11.57 -5.38 4.19
N HIS A 83 -12.15 -6.12 5.13
CA HIS A 83 -11.47 -7.21 5.81
C HIS A 83 -11.13 -8.37 4.87
N GLN A 84 -12.06 -8.75 3.98
CA GLN A 84 -11.85 -9.86 3.04
C GLN A 84 -10.79 -9.51 2.00
N ALA A 85 -10.80 -8.28 1.49
CA ALA A 85 -9.75 -7.77 0.61
C ALA A 85 -8.39 -7.70 1.31
N ARG A 86 -8.37 -7.41 2.62
CA ARG A 86 -7.13 -7.41 3.41
C ARG A 86 -6.54 -8.81 3.54
N LEU A 87 -7.37 -9.81 3.88
CA LEU A 87 -6.94 -11.21 3.95
C LEU A 87 -6.39 -11.67 2.61
N HIS A 88 -7.16 -11.46 1.53
CA HIS A 88 -6.73 -11.83 0.18
C HIS A 88 -5.41 -11.16 -0.23
N SER A 89 -5.19 -9.90 0.15
CA SER A 89 -3.92 -9.22 -0.12
C SER A 89 -2.74 -9.86 0.60
N PHE A 90 -2.92 -10.36 1.82
CA PHE A 90 -1.88 -11.06 2.55
C PHE A 90 -1.63 -12.46 2.00
N ASP A 91 -2.67 -13.17 1.56
CA ASP A 91 -2.52 -14.46 0.89
C ASP A 91 -1.68 -14.32 -0.39
N LEU A 92 -1.96 -13.30 -1.20
CA LEU A 92 -1.16 -12.99 -2.39
C LEU A 92 0.31 -12.68 -2.05
N ALA A 93 0.55 -11.90 -1.00
CA ALA A 93 1.92 -11.61 -0.55
C ALA A 93 2.66 -12.88 -0.11
N MET A 94 1.97 -13.81 0.56
CA MET A 94 2.52 -15.10 0.97
C MET A 94 2.80 -16.02 -0.22
N ASP A 95 1.94 -16.03 -1.23
CA ASP A 95 2.16 -16.78 -2.46
C ASP A 95 3.36 -16.27 -3.24
N VAL A 96 3.57 -14.94 -3.27
CA VAL A 96 4.77 -14.33 -3.84
C VAL A 96 6.01 -14.78 -3.06
N LYS A 97 5.99 -14.71 -1.72
CA LYS A 97 7.10 -15.18 -0.89
C LYS A 97 7.46 -16.64 -1.19
N LYS A 98 6.46 -17.53 -1.31
CA LYS A 98 6.70 -18.94 -1.65
C LYS A 98 7.37 -19.10 -3.01
N ALA A 99 6.95 -18.32 -4.00
CA ALA A 99 7.57 -18.34 -5.33
C ALA A 99 8.99 -17.76 -5.38
N LEU A 100 9.40 -16.97 -4.38
CA LEU A 100 10.77 -16.44 -4.26
C LEU A 100 11.73 -17.38 -3.51
N LEU A 101 11.20 -18.24 -2.63
CA LEU A 101 11.99 -19.17 -1.81
C LEU A 101 11.99 -20.61 -2.35
N GLY A 102 11.14 -20.91 -3.34
CA GLY A 102 11.11 -22.19 -4.05
C GLY A 102 11.91 -22.12 -5.35
#